data_AF-A0A811UPE8-F1
#
_entry.id   AF-A0A811UPE8-F1
#
_cell.length_a   1.000
_cell.length_b   1.000
_cell.length_c   1.000
_cell.angle_alpha   90.00
_cell.angle_beta   90.00
_cell.angle_gamma   90.00
#
_symmetry.space_group_name_H-M   'P 1'
#
loop_
_entity.id
_entity.type
_entity.pdbx_description
1 polymer ?
#
loop_
_entity_poly.entity_id
_entity_poly.type
_entity_poly.pdbx_seq_one_letter_code
_entity_poly.pdbx_strand_id
1 'polypeptide(L)'
;MQSYRFTQIAVDAQIKTPGGKTYDVIFIGTDHGKIIKSVNAESADSEAKVSSVVIEEIDVLPKSEPIRNLEIVRTMQYDQPKDGSYDDGKLIIVTDSQVIAIQLHRCHDDKITSCSECVALQDPYCAWDKIAGKCRSHGAPRWLEEIISIRMLQLGNMRHAHQTHS
;
A
#
# COMPACT_ATOMS: atom_id res chain seq x y z
N MET A 1 -0.82 7.85 -24.46
CA MET A 1 -1.09 6.75 -23.51
C MET A 1 -1.09 5.46 -24.31
N GLN A 2 -0.17 4.54 -24.01
CA GLN A 2 -0.28 3.17 -24.57
C GLN A 2 -1.50 2.51 -23.92
N SER A 3 -2.38 1.93 -24.75
CA SER A 3 -3.56 1.22 -24.28
C SER A 3 -3.13 -0.18 -23.85
N TYR A 4 -3.38 -0.54 -22.59
CA TYR A 4 -3.12 -1.86 -22.03
C TYR A 4 -4.40 -2.44 -21.43
N ARG A 5 -4.45 -3.77 -21.30
CA ARG A 5 -5.57 -4.50 -20.69
C ARG A 5 -5.16 -5.06 -19.35
N PHE A 6 -6.10 -5.11 -18.41
CA PHE A 6 -5.89 -5.81 -17.14
C PHE A 6 -5.86 -7.32 -17.38
N THR A 7 -4.94 -8.01 -16.71
CA THR A 7 -4.73 -9.46 -16.87
C THR A 7 -4.88 -10.22 -15.58
N GLN A 8 -4.53 -9.62 -14.44
CA GLN A 8 -4.55 -10.31 -13.15
C GLN A 8 -4.87 -9.35 -12.00
N ILE A 9 -5.39 -9.88 -10.90
CA ILE A 9 -5.68 -9.14 -9.67
C ILE A 9 -5.17 -9.89 -8.44
N ALA A 10 -4.64 -9.16 -7.47
CA ALA A 10 -4.39 -9.65 -6.12
C ALA A 10 -4.90 -8.61 -5.11
N VAL A 11 -5.53 -9.06 -4.02
CA VAL A 11 -6.13 -8.18 -3.01
C VAL A 11 -5.49 -8.45 -1.67
N ASP A 12 -4.96 -7.40 -1.05
CA ASP A 12 -4.55 -7.40 0.34
C ASP A 12 -5.69 -6.82 1.17
N ALA A 13 -6.44 -7.71 1.83
CA ALA A 13 -7.67 -7.34 2.49
C ALA A 13 -7.40 -6.76 3.88
N GLN A 14 -8.24 -5.80 4.27
CA GLN A 14 -8.38 -5.36 5.65
C GLN A 14 -7.09 -4.83 6.30
N ILE A 15 -6.33 -4.04 5.55
CA ILE A 15 -5.16 -3.33 6.09
C ILE A 15 -5.63 -2.31 7.11
N LYS A 16 -5.36 -2.61 8.39
CA LYS A 16 -5.68 -1.71 9.50
C LYS A 16 -4.81 -0.47 9.41
N THR A 17 -5.40 0.69 9.63
CA THR A 17 -4.73 2.00 9.55
C THR A 17 -4.80 2.72 10.90
N PRO A 18 -3.99 3.79 11.12
CA PRO A 18 -4.15 4.65 12.29
C PRO A 18 -5.57 5.22 12.33
N GLY A 19 -6.24 5.13 13.48
CA GLY A 19 -7.65 5.50 13.63
C GLY A 19 -8.64 4.34 13.50
N GLY A 20 -8.15 3.10 13.36
CA GLY A 20 -8.95 1.87 13.53
C GLY A 20 -9.73 1.42 12.30
N LYS A 21 -9.74 2.21 11.23
CA LYS A 21 -10.33 1.82 9.93
C LYS A 21 -9.45 0.81 9.19
N THR A 22 -10.10 -0.08 8.43
CA THR A 22 -9.47 -1.08 7.56
C THR A 22 -9.77 -0.77 6.10
N TYR A 23 -8.83 -1.08 5.21
CA TYR A 23 -8.98 -0.85 3.78
C TYR A 23 -8.47 -2.03 2.97
N ASP A 24 -9.14 -2.32 1.85
CA ASP A 24 -8.66 -3.28 0.87
C ASP A 24 -7.72 -2.60 -0.13
N VAL A 25 -6.52 -3.15 -0.28
CA VAL A 25 -5.52 -2.74 -1.28
C VAL A 25 -5.56 -3.71 -2.44
N ILE A 26 -5.70 -3.18 -3.65
CA ILE A 26 -5.86 -3.94 -4.88
C ILE A 26 -4.64 -3.72 -5.77
N PHE A 27 -4.01 -4.82 -6.19
CA PHE A 27 -2.94 -4.84 -7.18
C PHE A 27 -3.48 -5.42 -8.49
N ILE A 28 -3.32 -4.70 -9.59
CA ILE A 28 -3.82 -5.07 -10.91
C ILE A 28 -2.63 -5.17 -11.87
N GLY A 29 -2.45 -6.33 -12.48
CA GLY A 29 -1.45 -6.57 -13.52
C GLY A 29 -1.98 -6.26 -14.91
N THR A 30 -1.11 -5.85 -15.82
CA THR A 30 -1.45 -5.55 -17.21
C THR A 30 -0.75 -6.47 -18.22
N ASP A 31 -1.24 -6.47 -19.45
CA ASP A 31 -0.60 -7.13 -20.60
C ASP A 31 0.69 -6.43 -21.08
N HIS A 32 1.02 -5.28 -20.50
CA HIS A 32 2.24 -4.51 -20.79
C HIS A 32 3.24 -4.50 -19.61
N GLY A 33 3.08 -5.39 -18.64
CA GLY A 33 4.05 -5.50 -17.55
C GLY A 33 3.96 -4.39 -16.52
N LYS A 34 2.80 -3.73 -16.40
CA LYS A 34 2.56 -2.69 -15.38
C LYS A 34 1.76 -3.28 -14.21
N ILE A 35 2.04 -2.75 -13.03
CA ILE A 35 1.24 -2.97 -11.81
C ILE A 35 0.55 -1.66 -11.46
N ILE A 36 -0.77 -1.72 -11.30
CA ILE A 36 -1.56 -0.62 -10.76
C ILE A 36 -1.93 -0.96 -9.33
N LYS A 37 -1.57 -0.09 -8.39
CA LYS A 37 -1.98 -0.18 -7.00
C LYS A 37 -3.15 0.76 -6.76
N SER A 38 -4.23 0.23 -6.19
CA SER A 38 -5.45 0.97 -5.90
C SER A 38 -5.98 0.62 -4.51
N VAL A 39 -6.79 1.50 -3.94
CA VAL A 39 -7.49 1.27 -2.67
C VAL A 39 -8.97 1.50 -2.86
N ASN A 40 -9.80 0.64 -2.27
CA ASN A 40 -11.22 0.92 -2.15
C ASN A 40 -11.45 1.88 -0.98
N ALA A 41 -11.61 3.17 -1.28
CA ALA A 41 -11.75 4.23 -0.28
C ALA A 41 -12.95 4.02 0.65
N GLU A 42 -14.00 3.32 0.21
CA GLU A 42 -15.22 3.13 0.99
C GLU A 42 -15.30 1.79 1.71
N SER A 43 -14.30 0.91 1.52
CA SER A 43 -14.24 -0.40 2.21
C SER A 43 -14.21 -0.30 3.73
N ALA A 44 -13.80 0.85 4.27
CA ALA A 44 -13.82 1.10 5.71
C ALA A 44 -15.23 1.32 6.29
N ASP A 45 -16.18 1.79 5.46
CA ASP A 45 -17.50 2.25 5.92
C ASP A 45 -18.65 1.39 5.34
N SER A 46 -18.43 0.66 4.24
CA SER A 46 -19.45 -0.20 3.62
C SER A 46 -18.85 -1.23 2.66
N GLU A 47 -19.39 -2.45 2.66
CA GLU A 47 -19.10 -3.47 1.63
C GLU A 47 -19.93 -3.27 0.35
N ALA A 48 -21.00 -2.47 0.41
CA ALA A 48 -21.94 -2.28 -0.70
C ALA A 48 -21.52 -1.17 -1.67
N LYS A 49 -20.48 -0.39 -1.34
CA LYS A 49 -20.02 0.74 -2.16
C LYS A 49 -18.52 0.61 -2.44
N VAL A 50 -18.19 0.70 -3.73
CA VAL A 50 -16.82 0.60 -4.23
C VAL A 50 -16.41 1.95 -4.80
N SER A 51 -15.34 2.52 -4.24
CA SER A 51 -14.75 3.78 -4.69
C SER A 51 -13.25 3.60 -4.82
N SER A 52 -12.80 3.13 -5.98
CA SER A 52 -11.40 2.80 -6.22
C SER A 52 -10.58 4.05 -6.54
N VAL A 53 -9.53 4.29 -5.77
CA VAL A 53 -8.54 5.36 -5.99
C VAL A 53 -7.24 4.72 -6.44
N VAL A 54 -6.68 5.15 -7.57
CA VAL A 54 -5.35 4.71 -8.02
C VAL A 54 -4.28 5.49 -7.27
N ILE A 55 -3.34 4.76 -6.66
CA ILE A 55 -2.28 5.32 -5.82
C ILE A 55 -0.94 5.31 -6.54
N GLU A 56 -0.65 4.24 -7.28
CA GLU A 56 0.64 4.05 -7.93
C GLU A 56 0.46 3.26 -9.24
N GLU A 57 1.22 3.61 -10.26
CA GLU A 57 1.44 2.79 -11.45
C GLU A 57 2.94 2.48 -11.54
N ILE A 58 3.31 1.20 -11.48
CA ILE A 58 4.70 0.73 -11.47
C ILE A 58 4.96 0.00 -12.77
N ASP A 59 6.03 0.39 -13.47
CA ASP A 59 6.59 -0.40 -14.55
C ASP A 59 7.57 -1.41 -13.96
N VAL A 60 7.17 -2.68 -13.91
CA VAL A 60 7.94 -3.74 -13.23
C VAL A 60 8.83 -4.51 -14.21
N LEU A 61 8.66 -4.30 -15.52
CA LEU A 61 9.30 -5.11 -16.55
C LEU A 61 10.02 -4.25 -17.59
N PRO A 62 11.34 -4.42 -17.78
CA PRO A 62 12.09 -3.63 -18.76
C PRO A 62 11.65 -3.90 -20.21
N LYS A 63 11.03 -5.06 -20.46
CA LYS A 63 10.39 -5.41 -21.72
C LYS A 63 8.91 -5.63 -21.47
N SER A 64 8.06 -4.98 -22.26
CA SER A 64 6.61 -5.17 -22.22
C SER A 64 6.27 -6.65 -22.42
N GLU A 65 5.76 -7.30 -21.37
CA GLU A 65 5.27 -8.66 -21.39
C GLU A 65 4.04 -8.81 -20.48
N PRO A 66 3.10 -9.73 -20.80
CA PRO A 66 1.91 -9.89 -19.99
C PRO A 66 2.20 -10.50 -18.62
N ILE A 67 1.61 -9.90 -17.58
CA ILE A 67 1.56 -10.53 -16.26
C ILE A 67 0.54 -11.66 -16.30
N ARG A 68 0.96 -12.87 -15.89
CA ARG A 68 0.18 -14.11 -15.89
C ARG A 68 -0.37 -14.45 -14.51
N ASN A 69 0.38 -14.16 -13.46
CA ASN A 69 -0.07 -14.35 -12.09
C ASN A 69 0.42 -13.25 -11.15
N LEU A 70 -0.35 -12.99 -10.09
CA LEU A 70 -0.03 -12.09 -9.00
C LEU A 70 -0.35 -12.78 -7.68
N GLU A 71 0.58 -12.73 -6.74
CA GLU A 71 0.39 -13.32 -5.43
C GLU A 71 0.99 -12.43 -4.34
N ILE A 72 0.28 -12.28 -3.23
CA ILE A 72 0.74 -11.50 -2.09
C ILE A 72 1.30 -12.46 -1.05
N VAL A 73 2.54 -12.23 -0.66
CA VAL A 73 3.21 -13.01 0.38
C VAL A 73 3.51 -12.08 1.55
N ARG A 74 2.97 -12.41 2.72
CA ARG A 74 3.24 -11.71 3.98
C ARG A 74 4.13 -12.59 4.83
N THR A 75 5.30 -12.09 5.21
CA THR A 75 6.15 -12.78 6.18
C THR A 75 5.74 -12.30 7.57
N MET A 76 5.14 -13.19 8.37
CA MET A 76 4.88 -12.88 9.77
C MET A 76 6.22 -12.89 10.52
N GLN A 77 6.92 -11.76 10.57
CA GLN A 77 8.04 -11.62 11.49
C GLN A 77 7.48 -11.43 12.90
N TYR A 78 7.58 -12.49 13.70
CA TYR A 78 7.23 -12.46 15.13
C TYR A 78 8.22 -11.65 15.97
N ASP A 79 9.43 -11.43 15.45
CA ASP A 79 10.50 -10.66 16.08
C ASP A 79 10.42 -9.18 15.73
N GLN A 80 10.69 -8.31 16.70
CA GLN A 80 10.72 -6.86 16.49
C GLN A 80 11.89 -6.47 15.56
N PRO A 81 11.63 -5.88 14.38
CA PRO A 81 12.67 -5.27 13.57
C PRO A 81 13.30 -4.12 14.36
N LYS A 82 14.63 -4.06 14.39
CA LYS A 82 15.38 -3.03 15.13
C LYS A 82 15.15 -1.61 14.62
N ASP A 83 14.64 -1.47 13.40
CA ASP A 83 14.28 -0.21 12.75
C ASP A 83 12.77 0.07 12.80
N GLY A 84 11.96 -0.86 13.30
CA GLY A 84 10.51 -0.79 13.38
C GLY A 84 9.75 -0.92 12.06
N SER A 85 10.33 -1.53 11.01
CA SER A 85 9.61 -1.86 9.77
C SER A 85 8.95 -3.25 9.85
N TYR A 86 7.74 -3.33 10.36
CA TYR A 86 7.07 -4.61 10.71
C TYR A 86 6.37 -5.34 9.54
N ASP A 87 6.47 -4.84 8.30
CA ASP A 87 5.79 -5.45 7.15
C ASP A 87 6.73 -5.53 5.94
N ASP A 88 7.37 -6.69 5.77
CA ASP A 88 8.23 -7.03 4.63
C ASP A 88 7.45 -7.73 3.50
N GLY A 89 6.11 -7.61 3.51
CA GLY A 89 5.25 -8.25 2.53
C GLY A 89 5.65 -7.92 1.09
N LYS A 90 5.57 -8.93 0.23
CA LYS A 90 5.98 -8.87 -1.17
C LYS A 90 4.82 -9.19 -2.09
N LEU A 91 4.76 -8.49 -3.23
CA LEU A 91 3.98 -8.88 -4.38
C LEU A 91 4.87 -9.71 -5.31
N ILE A 92 4.48 -10.97 -5.52
CA ILE A 92 5.05 -11.87 -6.49
C ILE A 92 4.34 -11.65 -7.83
N ILE A 93 5.13 -11.43 -8.87
CA ILE A 93 4.69 -11.10 -10.22
C ILE A 93 5.25 -12.17 -11.14
N VAL A 94 4.37 -12.96 -11.74
CA VAL A 94 4.74 -14.07 -12.64
C VAL A 94 4.40 -13.69 -14.06
N THR A 95 5.38 -13.79 -14.95
CA THR A 95 5.24 -13.56 -16.39
C THR A 95 5.63 -14.82 -17.14
N ASP A 96 5.57 -14.79 -18.47
CA ASP A 96 6.01 -15.93 -19.30
C ASP A 96 7.54 -16.13 -19.22
N SER A 97 8.32 -15.08 -18.92
CA SER A 97 9.79 -15.14 -18.94
C SER A 97 10.45 -15.16 -17.57
N GLN A 98 9.80 -14.64 -16.52
CA GLN A 98 10.42 -14.50 -15.20
C GLN A 98 9.42 -14.38 -14.04
N VAL A 99 9.95 -14.45 -12.83
CA VAL A 99 9.23 -14.17 -11.58
C VAL A 99 9.95 -13.04 -10.85
N ILE A 100 9.21 -12.00 -10.49
CA ILE A 100 9.73 -10.81 -9.79
C ILE A 100 9.03 -10.70 -8.44
N ALA A 101 9.77 -10.31 -7.41
CA ALA A 101 9.21 -9.98 -6.11
C ALA A 101 9.52 -8.51 -5.78
N ILE A 102 8.47 -7.71 -5.55
CA ILE A 102 8.59 -6.31 -5.13
C ILE A 102 7.93 -6.11 -3.77
N GLN A 103 8.34 -5.10 -3.00
CA GLN A 103 7.66 -4.75 -1.74
C GLN A 103 6.23 -4.24 -2.02
N LEU A 104 5.28 -4.55 -1.14
CA LEU A 104 3.88 -4.10 -1.23
C LEU A 104 3.71 -2.58 -1.07
N HIS A 105 4.66 -1.93 -0.39
CA HIS A 105 4.69 -0.50 -0.12
C HIS A 105 6.13 0.03 -0.24
N ARG A 106 6.27 1.36 -0.21
CA ARG A 106 7.56 2.08 -0.30
C ARG A 106 7.64 3.20 0.73
N CYS A 107 7.04 2.97 1.90
CA CYS A 107 6.98 4.00 2.95
C CYS A 107 8.38 4.44 3.42
N HIS A 108 9.37 3.55 3.28
CA HIS A 108 10.75 3.77 3.69
C HIS A 108 11.65 4.32 2.56
N ASP A 109 11.09 4.87 1.48
CA ASP A 109 11.90 5.55 0.46
C ASP A 109 12.61 6.77 1.10
N ASP A 110 13.94 6.81 1.02
CA ASP A 110 14.77 7.89 1.57
C ASP A 110 14.41 9.28 1.00
N LYS A 111 13.69 9.32 -0.13
CA LYS A 111 13.15 10.56 -0.71
C LYS A 111 11.99 11.14 0.09
N ILE A 112 11.34 10.37 0.97
CA ILE A 112 10.24 10.83 1.81
C ILE A 112 10.84 11.42 3.08
N THR A 113 11.03 12.74 3.08
CA THR A 113 11.73 13.45 4.16
C THR A 113 10.80 14.29 5.04
N SER A 114 9.54 14.42 4.64
CA SER A 114 8.55 15.25 5.33
C SER A 114 7.21 14.56 5.56
N CYS A 115 6.48 15.04 6.57
CA CYS A 115 5.11 14.60 6.84
C CYS A 115 4.21 14.79 5.61
N SER A 116 4.35 15.91 4.89
CA SER A 116 3.57 16.21 3.69
C SER A 116 3.80 15.22 2.56
N GLU A 117 5.05 14.76 2.36
CA GLU A 117 5.37 13.75 1.34
C GLU A 117 4.79 12.40 1.72
N CYS A 118 4.93 11.98 2.98
CA CYS A 118 4.40 10.70 3.47
C CYS A 118 2.87 10.63 3.33
N VAL A 119 2.14 11.68 3.72
CA VAL A 119 0.67 11.70 3.61
C VAL A 119 0.19 11.87 2.16
N ALA A 120 1.02 12.44 1.27
CA ALA A 120 0.70 12.56 -0.15
C ALA A 120 0.74 11.22 -0.88
N LEU A 121 1.42 10.21 -0.33
CA LEU A 121 1.38 8.84 -0.87
C LEU A 121 -0.02 8.23 -0.84
N GLN A 122 -0.86 8.63 0.13
CA GLN A 122 -2.21 8.07 0.34
C GLN A 122 -2.25 6.53 0.50
N ASP A 123 -1.09 5.91 0.73
CA ASP A 123 -0.92 4.47 0.83
C ASP A 123 -1.40 3.97 2.21
N PRO A 124 -2.32 2.99 2.32
CA PRO A 124 -2.74 2.42 3.59
C PRO A 124 -1.66 1.78 4.44
N TYR A 125 -0.54 1.39 3.83
CA TYR A 125 0.59 0.91 4.60
C TYR A 125 1.36 2.03 5.30
N CYS A 126 1.28 3.27 4.79
CA CYS A 126 2.16 4.35 5.21
C CYS A 126 1.50 5.31 6.20
N ALA A 127 2.27 5.68 7.22
CA ALA A 127 1.92 6.75 8.14
C ALA A 127 3.17 7.52 8.59
N TRP A 128 3.00 8.80 8.91
CA TRP A 128 4.08 9.60 9.47
C TRP A 128 4.18 9.38 10.98
N ASP A 129 5.34 8.92 11.46
CA ASP A 129 5.67 8.83 12.87
C ASP A 129 6.21 10.18 13.35
N LYS A 130 5.44 10.88 14.19
CA LYS A 130 5.83 12.20 14.72
C LYS A 130 7.03 12.12 15.66
N ILE A 131 7.23 11.01 16.37
CA ILE A 131 8.30 10.84 17.36
C ILE A 131 9.61 10.56 16.62
N ALA A 132 9.59 9.62 15.67
CA ALA A 132 10.78 9.30 14.88
C ALA A 132 11.07 10.33 13.77
N GLY A 133 10.08 11.14 13.38
CA GLY A 133 10.21 12.09 12.27
C GLY A 133 10.44 11.40 10.93
N LYS A 134 9.79 10.23 10.72
CA LYS A 134 9.96 9.41 9.51
C LYS A 134 8.64 8.82 9.04
N CYS A 135 8.54 8.53 7.75
CA CYS A 135 7.47 7.72 7.18
C CYS A 135 7.77 6.24 7.46
N ARG A 136 6.79 5.49 7.99
CA ARG A 136 6.94 4.08 8.36
C ARG A 136 5.81 3.25 7.76
N SER A 137 6.10 1.97 7.51
CA SER A 137 5.05 1.00 7.20
C SER A 137 4.53 0.35 8.48
N HIS A 138 3.22 0.15 8.57
CA HIS A 138 2.59 -0.50 9.71
C HIS A 138 1.53 -1.51 9.25
N GLY A 139 1.91 -2.79 9.17
CA GLY A 139 1.00 -3.93 9.02
C GLY A 139 0.50 -4.44 10.37
N ALA A 140 -0.71 -5.02 10.43
CA ALA A 140 -1.33 -5.51 11.67
C ALA A 140 -0.56 -6.70 12.31
N PRO A 141 -0.64 -6.96 13.65
CA PRO A 141 -1.51 -6.39 14.68
C PRO A 141 -0.70 -5.80 15.85
N ARG A 142 0.12 -4.77 15.65
CA ARG A 142 0.73 -4.04 16.78
C ARG A 142 0.73 -2.54 16.54
N TRP A 143 -0.49 -2.01 16.35
CA TRP A 143 -0.76 -0.65 16.79
C TRP A 143 -0.59 -0.65 18.31
N LEU A 144 0.62 -0.39 18.81
CA LEU A 144 0.75 0.14 20.15
C LEU A 144 -0.01 1.46 20.12
N GLU A 145 -1.01 1.62 20.98
CA GLU A 145 -1.84 2.82 21.12
C GLU A 145 -1.06 4.08 21.53
N GLU A 146 0.28 4.03 21.46
CA GLU A 146 1.23 5.01 21.96
C GLU A 146 1.90 5.86 20.86
N ILE A 147 1.70 5.56 19.57
CA ILE A 147 2.34 6.31 18.47
C ILE A 147 1.36 7.32 17.85
N ILE A 148 1.71 8.61 17.95
CA ILE A 148 0.98 9.69 17.27
C ILE A 148 1.33 9.66 15.79
N SER A 149 0.40 9.21 14.96
CA SER A 149 0.59 9.12 13.51
C SER A 149 -0.36 10.04 12.73
N ILE A 150 0.13 10.60 11.61
CA ILE A 150 -0.68 11.36 10.65
C ILE A 150 -0.84 10.55 9.36
N ARG A 151 -2.07 10.52 8.85
CA ARG A 151 -2.41 9.96 7.55
C ARG A 151 -3.46 10.79 6.82
N MET A 152 -3.40 10.78 5.48
CA MET A 152 -4.49 11.20 4.62
C MET A 152 -4.91 10.07 3.68
N LEU A 153 -6.20 9.76 3.66
CA LEU A 153 -6.83 9.07 2.54
C LEU A 153 -7.83 9.97 1.87
N GLN A 154 -7.93 9.80 0.56
CA GLN A 154 -8.97 10.41 -0.23
C GLN A 154 -10.26 9.59 -0.11
N LEU A 155 -11.20 10.07 0.70
CA LEU A 155 -12.59 9.61 0.73
C LEU A 155 -13.38 10.48 -0.24
N GLY A 156 -13.46 10.06 -1.50
CA GLY A 156 -14.12 10.85 -2.55
C GLY A 156 -13.38 12.18 -2.85
N ASN A 157 -14.08 13.32 -2.70
CA ASN A 157 -13.54 14.65 -3.01
C ASN A 157 -12.96 15.40 -1.79
N MET A 158 -12.89 14.75 -0.61
CA MET A 158 -12.40 15.36 0.62
C MET A 158 -11.18 14.62 1.19
N ARG A 159 -10.13 15.41 1.48
CA ARG A 159 -8.92 14.96 2.17
C ARG A 159 -9.19 14.97 3.67
N HIS A 160 -9.24 13.79 4.29
CA HIS A 160 -9.40 13.70 5.76
C HIS A 160 -8.03 13.39 6.36
N ALA A 161 -7.48 14.35 7.10
CA ALA A 161 -6.32 14.11 7.97
C ALA A 161 -6.83 13.46 9.26
N HIS A 162 -6.57 12.17 9.43
CA HIS A 162 -6.78 11.53 10.72
C HIS A 162 -5.51 11.75 11.56
N GLN A 163 -5.63 12.63 12.55
CA GLN A 163 -4.69 12.70 13.66
C GLN A 163 -5.23 11.83 14.77
N THR A 164 -4.47 10.84 15.19
CA THR A 164 -4.74 10.12 16.44
C THR A 164 -3.99 10.85 17.54
N HIS A 165 -4.72 11.46 18.46
CA HIS A 165 -4.21 11.89 19.76
C HIS A 165 -4.72 10.86 20.76
N SER A 166 -3.80 10.28 21.53
CA SER A 166 -4.12 9.82 22.88
C SER A 166 -4.08 11.03 23.80
#